data_AF-A0A2A2JZP0-F1
#
_entry.id   AF-A0A2A2JZP0-F1
#
_cell.length_a   1.000
_cell.length_b   1.000
_cell.length_c   1.000
_cell.angle_alpha   90.00
_cell.angle_beta   90.00
_cell.angle_gamma   90.00
#
_symmetry.space_group_name_H-M   'P 1'
#
loop_
_entity.id
_entity.type
_entity.pdbx_description
1 polymer ?
#
loop_
_entity_poly.entity_id
_entity_poly.type
_entity_poly.pdbx_seq_one_letter_code
_entity_poly.pdbx_strand_id
1 'polypeptide(L)'
;MDQDGQKEQGGGFRSRLGFRLKKSHTPQNDDMDATIMTQDFRDDLAHYEAFASAMGKLTELLTCTFKPERVIPVRNQGDDASNAHGTLADALGEMKNLVHSKHHQFLSNVRNAVDKAGKHREKRSHDQIYEIRHIRKYPNDELQAYYEKKRAFEEMLHKMDAEKNRVKQSKSTAQIEKRAQTYQAIVEQFDMSTNTLIEHVETLKKGKVQCVTDMYAFLDVHKKYHDELANIFAEIESKQ
;
A
#
# COMPACT_ATOMS: atom_id res chain seq x y z
N MET A 1 -41.13 -38.59 26.23
CA MET A 1 -41.53 -38.29 24.84
C MET A 1 -42.06 -36.87 24.86
N ASP A 2 -41.42 -35.84 24.33
CA ASP A 2 -40.23 -35.73 23.49
C ASP A 2 -39.52 -34.40 23.76
N GLN A 3 -38.24 -34.41 23.37
CA GLN A 3 -37.19 -33.49 23.75
C GLN A 3 -37.29 -32.10 23.12
N ASP A 4 -36.81 -31.16 23.92
CA ASP A 4 -36.31 -29.83 23.61
C ASP A 4 -35.76 -29.62 22.20
N GLY A 5 -36.37 -28.67 21.50
CA GLY A 5 -35.79 -28.03 20.33
C GLY A 5 -34.63 -27.12 20.74
N GLN A 6 -33.41 -27.65 20.68
CA GLN A 6 -32.20 -26.84 20.64
C GLN A 6 -32.19 -26.00 19.35
N LYS A 7 -32.49 -24.70 19.50
CA LYS A 7 -32.19 -23.70 18.49
C LYS A 7 -30.68 -23.67 18.25
N GLU A 8 -30.27 -24.01 17.03
CA GLU A 8 -28.90 -23.87 16.52
C GLU A 8 -28.39 -22.44 16.72
N GLN A 9 -27.65 -22.21 17.81
CA GLN A 9 -26.80 -21.04 17.99
C GLN A 9 -25.51 -21.26 17.19
N GLY A 10 -25.59 -21.11 15.86
CA GLY A 10 -24.42 -21.19 14.98
C GLY A 10 -24.55 -20.41 13.67
N GLY A 11 -25.72 -19.83 13.38
CA GLY A 11 -26.06 -19.29 12.06
C GLY A 11 -25.53 -17.88 11.74
N GLY A 12 -25.06 -17.10 12.72
CA GLY A 12 -24.66 -15.70 12.50
C GLY A 12 -23.32 -15.53 11.76
N PHE A 13 -22.36 -16.41 12.03
CA PHE A 13 -20.94 -16.23 11.71
C PHE A 13 -20.60 -16.39 10.21
N ARG A 14 -21.29 -17.29 9.52
CA ARG A 14 -21.09 -17.54 8.08
C ARG A 14 -21.56 -16.39 7.19
N SER A 15 -22.49 -15.57 7.68
CA SER A 15 -23.06 -14.47 6.90
C SER A 15 -22.12 -13.26 6.77
N ARG A 16 -21.21 -13.04 7.73
CA ARG A 16 -20.37 -11.81 7.79
C ARG A 16 -19.10 -11.85 6.95
N LEU A 17 -18.51 -13.02 6.74
CA LEU A 17 -17.44 -13.26 5.74
C LEU A 17 -17.98 -13.91 4.46
N GLY A 18 -19.29 -14.12 4.42
CA GLY A 18 -19.96 -14.82 3.33
C GLY A 18 -19.39 -16.22 3.08
N PHE A 19 -19.12 -16.98 4.13
CA PHE A 19 -18.72 -18.37 3.98
C PHE A 19 -19.91 -19.22 3.56
N ARG A 20 -19.76 -19.96 2.45
CA ARG A 20 -20.70 -21.00 2.04
C ARG A 20 -20.06 -22.37 2.21
N LEU A 21 -20.87 -23.34 2.64
CA LEU A 21 -20.54 -24.75 2.48
C LEU A 21 -20.74 -25.12 1.01
N LYS A 22 -19.72 -25.66 0.36
CA LYS A 22 -19.89 -26.31 -0.93
C LYS A 22 -20.57 -27.66 -0.69
N LYS A 23 -21.89 -27.73 -0.86
CA LYS A 23 -22.61 -29.02 -0.87
C LYS A 23 -22.31 -29.71 -2.22
N SER A 24 -21.62 -30.84 -2.20
CA SER A 24 -21.58 -31.72 -3.38
C SER A 24 -22.99 -32.30 -3.60
N HIS A 25 -23.42 -32.37 -4.86
CA HIS A 25 -24.71 -32.97 -5.24
C HIS A 25 -24.53 -34.36 -5.89
N THR A 26 -23.43 -35.04 -5.55
CA THR A 26 -23.13 -36.39 -6.03
C THR A 26 -22.84 -37.31 -4.84
N PRO A 27 -23.62 -38.38 -4.62
CA PRO A 27 -23.49 -39.26 -3.44
C PRO A 27 -22.22 -40.14 -3.41
N GLN A 28 -21.19 -39.86 -4.21
CA GLN A 28 -20.10 -40.80 -4.45
C GLN A 28 -18.68 -40.24 -4.36
N ASN A 29 -18.50 -38.95 -4.05
CA ASN A 29 -17.21 -38.44 -3.65
C ASN A 29 -17.38 -37.66 -2.35
N ASP A 30 -16.79 -38.19 -1.27
CA ASP A 30 -16.54 -37.54 0.02
C ASP A 30 -15.57 -36.35 -0.12
N ASP A 31 -15.77 -35.52 -1.15
CA ASP A 31 -15.04 -34.27 -1.34
C ASP A 31 -15.69 -33.22 -0.43
N MET A 32 -15.33 -33.38 0.84
CA MET A 32 -15.30 -32.45 1.95
C MET A 32 -16.14 -31.18 1.81
N ASP A 33 -17.05 -30.99 2.78
CA ASP A 33 -17.66 -29.73 3.19
C ASP A 33 -16.58 -28.65 3.47
N ALA A 34 -15.96 -28.12 2.42
CA ALA A 34 -14.91 -27.12 2.51
C ALA A 34 -15.56 -25.76 2.74
N THR A 35 -15.05 -25.05 3.75
CA THR A 35 -15.46 -23.67 4.02
C THR A 35 -14.81 -22.77 2.96
N ILE A 36 -15.61 -22.22 2.05
CA ILE A 36 -15.13 -21.33 0.98
C ILE A 36 -15.59 -19.89 1.21
N MET A 37 -14.69 -18.93 0.97
CA MET A 37 -15.01 -17.49 0.94
C MET A 37 -16.11 -17.20 -0.09
N THR A 38 -16.91 -16.15 0.12
CA THR A 38 -17.91 -15.71 -0.87
C THR A 38 -17.25 -15.17 -2.13
N GLN A 39 -18.04 -15.04 -3.19
CA GLN A 39 -17.63 -14.28 -4.36
C GLN A 39 -17.47 -12.78 -4.03
N ASP A 40 -18.42 -12.18 -3.32
CA ASP A 40 -18.36 -10.77 -2.90
C ASP A 40 -17.06 -10.44 -2.15
N PHE A 41 -16.65 -11.29 -1.20
CA PHE A 41 -15.38 -11.13 -0.49
C PHE A 41 -14.16 -11.24 -1.41
N ARG A 42 -14.19 -12.17 -2.38
CA ARG A 42 -13.10 -12.31 -3.37
C ARG A 42 -13.01 -11.07 -4.27
N ASP A 43 -14.15 -10.52 -4.67
CA ASP A 43 -14.23 -9.35 -5.53
C ASP A 43 -13.73 -8.09 -4.78
N ASP A 44 -14.12 -7.92 -3.52
CA ASP A 44 -13.60 -6.86 -2.64
C ASP A 44 -12.08 -6.96 -2.45
N LEU A 45 -11.58 -8.17 -2.21
CA LEU A 45 -10.14 -8.39 -2.06
C LEU A 45 -9.38 -8.06 -3.35
N ALA A 46 -9.87 -8.56 -4.50
CA ALA A 46 -9.27 -8.26 -5.80
C ALA A 46 -9.22 -6.75 -6.07
N HIS A 47 -10.23 -6.00 -5.62
CA HIS A 47 -10.24 -4.54 -5.70
C HIS A 47 -9.17 -3.88 -4.83
N TYR A 48 -8.95 -4.36 -3.60
CA TYR A 48 -7.87 -3.86 -2.73
C TYR A 48 -6.48 -4.18 -3.29
N GLU A 49 -6.30 -5.36 -3.86
CA GLU A 49 -5.06 -5.79 -4.51
C GLU A 49 -4.76 -4.96 -5.78
N ALA A 50 -5.78 -4.74 -6.61
CA ALA A 50 -5.66 -3.88 -7.80
C ALA A 50 -5.29 -2.44 -7.42
N PHE A 51 -5.94 -1.91 -6.37
CA PHE A 51 -5.62 -0.58 -5.84
C PHE A 51 -4.16 -0.52 -5.32
N ALA A 52 -3.74 -1.48 -4.49
CA ALA A 52 -2.37 -1.54 -4.00
C ALA A 52 -1.33 -1.63 -5.14
N SER A 53 -1.61 -2.44 -6.17
CA SER A 53 -0.74 -2.54 -7.35
C SER A 53 -0.60 -1.21 -8.08
N ALA A 54 -1.71 -0.50 -8.29
CA ALA A 54 -1.69 0.83 -8.89
C ALA A 54 -0.90 1.84 -8.05
N MET A 55 -1.10 1.84 -6.73
CA MET A 55 -0.38 2.72 -5.80
C MET A 55 1.12 2.39 -5.72
N GLY A 56 1.48 1.10 -5.75
CA GLY A 56 2.88 0.67 -5.83
C GLY A 56 3.59 1.26 -7.05
N LYS A 57 2.99 1.09 -8.23
CA LYS A 57 3.51 1.67 -9.49
C LYS A 57 3.62 3.19 -9.44
N LEU A 58 2.57 3.86 -8.93
CA LEU A 58 2.57 5.31 -8.79
C LEU A 58 3.72 5.79 -7.90
N THR A 59 3.88 5.20 -6.72
CA THR A 59 4.92 5.64 -5.77
C THR A 59 6.34 5.32 -6.25
N GLU A 60 6.51 4.28 -7.06
CA GLU A 60 7.77 4.00 -7.76
C GLU A 60 8.10 5.10 -8.77
N LEU A 61 7.13 5.45 -9.64
CA LEU A 61 7.27 6.53 -10.61
C LEU A 61 7.58 7.86 -9.94
N LEU A 62 6.80 8.25 -8.92
CA LEU A 62 7.01 9.49 -8.18
C LEU A 62 8.41 9.52 -7.53
N THR A 63 8.85 8.41 -6.95
CA THR A 63 10.20 8.34 -6.36
C THR A 63 11.28 8.53 -7.42
N CYS A 64 11.11 8.00 -8.63
CA CYS A 64 12.05 8.21 -9.73
C CYS A 64 12.06 9.68 -10.20
N THR A 65 10.92 10.37 -10.17
CA THR A 65 10.83 11.79 -10.53
C THR A 65 11.56 12.71 -9.53
N PHE A 66 11.47 12.40 -8.23
CA PHE A 66 12.01 13.25 -7.18
C PHE A 66 13.32 12.75 -6.57
N LYS A 67 13.87 11.63 -7.06
CA LYS A 67 15.25 11.28 -6.77
C LYS A 67 16.13 12.44 -7.23
N PRO A 68 17.03 12.97 -6.38
CA PRO A 68 18.02 13.94 -6.84
C PRO A 68 18.74 13.33 -8.04
N GLU A 69 18.76 14.07 -9.15
CA GLU A 69 19.22 13.59 -10.44
C GLU A 69 20.56 12.85 -10.29
N ARG A 70 20.59 11.56 -10.66
CA ARG A 70 21.82 11.02 -11.22
C ARG A 70 21.96 11.68 -12.59
N VAL A 71 22.73 12.76 -12.59
CA VAL A 71 23.01 13.59 -13.75
C VAL A 71 23.53 12.71 -14.89
N ILE A 72 23.13 13.04 -16.11
CA ILE A 72 23.81 12.58 -17.33
C ILE A 72 25.29 12.92 -17.16
N PRO A 73 26.23 11.97 -17.26
CA PRO A 73 27.64 12.26 -17.04
C PRO A 73 28.08 13.25 -18.12
N VAL A 74 28.20 14.53 -17.75
CA VAL A 74 28.95 15.50 -18.53
C VAL A 74 30.40 15.04 -18.39
N ARG A 75 30.94 14.49 -19.49
CA ARG A 75 32.32 14.01 -19.62
C ARG A 75 33.27 14.98 -18.90
N ASN A 76 33.94 14.47 -17.87
CA ASN A 76 35.15 15.00 -17.21
C ASN A 76 35.02 15.85 -15.93
N GLN A 77 33.95 15.74 -15.13
CA GLN A 77 34.01 16.17 -13.73
C GLN A 77 33.58 15.04 -12.81
N GLY A 78 34.46 14.68 -11.87
CA GLY A 78 34.30 13.54 -10.99
C GLY A 78 33.10 13.69 -10.05
N ASP A 79 32.48 12.54 -9.74
CA ASP A 79 31.60 12.11 -8.63
C ASP A 79 30.66 13.07 -7.87
N ASP A 80 30.67 14.38 -8.09
CA ASP A 80 29.66 15.28 -7.57
C ASP A 80 28.48 15.32 -8.53
N ALA A 81 27.36 14.76 -8.09
CA ALA A 81 26.07 14.86 -8.78
C ALA A 81 25.66 16.34 -8.88
N SER A 82 26.19 17.05 -9.87
CA SER A 82 25.91 18.46 -10.11
C SER A 82 24.45 18.66 -10.50
N ASN A 83 23.66 19.25 -9.62
CA ASN A 83 22.28 19.68 -9.90
C ASN A 83 22.24 20.45 -11.23
N ALA A 84 21.34 20.08 -12.15
CA ALA A 84 21.21 20.72 -13.46
C ALA A 84 21.07 22.24 -13.37
N HIS A 85 20.40 22.73 -12.30
CA HIS A 85 20.28 24.15 -12.02
C HIS A 85 21.63 24.79 -11.63
N GLY A 86 22.46 24.10 -10.85
CA GLY A 86 23.80 24.57 -10.50
C GLY A 86 24.69 24.71 -11.74
N THR A 87 24.70 23.67 -12.59
CA THR A 87 25.46 23.70 -13.86
C THR A 87 25.01 24.87 -14.75
N LEU A 88 23.70 25.11 -14.87
CA LEU A 88 23.18 26.23 -15.65
C LEU A 88 23.54 27.59 -15.03
N ALA A 89 23.47 27.72 -13.70
CA ALA A 89 23.85 28.94 -13.00
C ALA A 89 25.34 29.28 -13.19
N ASP A 90 26.21 28.28 -13.18
CA ASP A 90 27.64 28.47 -13.43
C ASP A 90 27.91 28.87 -14.88
N ALA A 91 27.29 28.20 -15.85
CA ALA A 91 27.40 28.55 -17.27
C ALA A 91 26.92 29.99 -17.56
N LEU A 92 25.83 30.44 -16.92
CA LEU A 92 25.36 31.83 -17.01
C LEU A 92 26.36 32.82 -16.40
N GLY A 93 27.05 32.41 -15.33
CA GLY A 93 28.14 33.18 -14.72
C GLY A 93 29.34 33.36 -15.65
N GLU A 94 29.72 32.29 -16.36
CA GLU A 94 30.78 32.35 -17.37
C GLU A 94 30.38 33.20 -18.57
N MET A 95 29.17 33.00 -19.10
CA MET A 95 28.63 33.75 -20.24
C MET A 95 28.62 35.25 -20.01
N LYS A 96 28.36 35.70 -18.77
CA LYS A 96 28.42 37.12 -18.39
C LYS A 96 29.74 37.77 -18.79
N ASN A 97 30.87 37.08 -18.64
CA ASN A 97 32.20 37.61 -18.96
C ASN A 97 32.49 37.65 -20.46
N LEU A 98 31.68 36.99 -21.27
CA LEU A 98 31.84 36.88 -22.73
C LEU A 98 30.93 37.83 -23.52
N VAL A 99 30.00 38.51 -22.85
CA VAL A 99 29.02 39.40 -23.48
C VAL A 99 29.23 40.88 -23.10
N HIS A 100 28.63 41.77 -23.89
CA HIS A 100 28.65 43.21 -23.65
C HIS A 100 28.07 43.58 -22.28
N SER A 101 28.67 44.57 -21.60
CA SER A 101 28.34 44.99 -20.23
C SER A 101 26.86 45.29 -19.99
N LYS A 102 26.17 45.84 -20.99
CA LYS A 102 24.71 46.08 -20.98
C LYS A 102 23.84 44.86 -20.60
N HIS A 103 24.34 43.63 -20.79
CA HIS A 103 23.63 42.39 -20.46
C HIS A 103 24.03 41.78 -19.11
N HIS A 104 25.05 42.33 -18.45
CA HIS A 104 25.64 41.76 -17.24
C HIS A 104 24.64 41.67 -16.08
N GLN A 105 23.81 42.70 -15.90
CA GLN A 105 22.81 42.71 -14.83
C GLN A 105 21.72 41.67 -15.06
N PHE A 106 21.20 41.58 -16.29
CA PHE A 106 20.20 40.59 -16.67
C PHE A 106 20.73 39.16 -16.44
N LEU A 107 21.91 38.83 -16.94
CA LEU A 107 22.51 37.50 -16.75
C LEU A 107 22.78 37.20 -15.27
N SER A 108 23.16 38.21 -14.47
CA SER A 108 23.33 38.03 -13.02
C SER A 108 21.99 37.73 -12.33
N ASN A 109 20.91 38.41 -12.73
CA ASN A 109 19.56 38.17 -12.21
C ASN A 109 19.08 36.76 -12.56
N VAL A 110 19.23 36.33 -13.82
CA VAL A 110 18.85 34.98 -14.27
C VAL A 110 19.67 33.91 -13.54
N ARG A 111 20.99 34.08 -13.44
CA ARG A 111 21.87 33.17 -12.68
C ARG A 111 21.38 32.98 -11.24
N ASN A 112 21.11 34.08 -10.55
CA ASN A 112 20.67 34.04 -9.16
C ASN A 112 19.32 33.35 -9.01
N ALA A 113 18.39 33.56 -9.94
CA ALA A 113 17.09 32.89 -9.93
C ALA A 113 17.23 31.38 -10.18
N VAL A 114 18.09 30.97 -11.13
CA VAL A 114 18.36 29.55 -11.40
C VAL A 114 19.02 28.87 -10.20
N ASP A 115 19.99 29.50 -9.53
CA ASP A 115 20.62 28.97 -8.31
C ASP A 115 19.59 28.82 -7.17
N LYS A 116 18.75 29.85 -6.96
CA LYS A 116 17.63 29.78 -6.00
C LYS A 116 16.68 28.62 -6.33
N ALA A 117 16.29 28.47 -7.59
CA ALA A 117 15.41 27.39 -8.06
C ALA A 117 16.03 26.00 -7.81
N GLY A 118 17.33 25.86 -8.03
CA GLY A 118 18.08 24.64 -7.76
C GLY A 118 18.05 24.22 -6.29
N LYS A 119 18.38 25.15 -5.38
CA LYS A 119 18.29 24.95 -3.92
C LYS A 119 16.87 24.65 -3.47
N HIS A 120 15.90 25.34 -4.07
CA HIS A 120 14.50 25.15 -3.76
C HIS A 120 14.01 23.75 -4.14
N ARG A 121 14.38 23.27 -5.34
CA ARG A 121 14.09 21.91 -5.81
C ARG A 121 14.66 20.85 -4.88
N GLU A 122 15.91 20.97 -4.46
CA GLU A 122 16.56 20.01 -3.56
C GLU A 122 15.85 19.95 -2.19
N LYS A 123 15.49 21.11 -1.63
CA LYS A 123 14.71 21.14 -0.39
C LYS A 123 13.36 20.44 -0.57
N ARG A 124 12.60 20.81 -1.61
CA ARG A 124 11.25 20.29 -1.85
C ARG A 124 11.22 18.82 -2.27
N SER A 125 12.27 18.29 -2.89
CA SER A 125 12.35 16.86 -3.19
C SER A 125 12.35 16.00 -1.92
N HIS A 126 12.94 16.49 -0.82
CA HIS A 126 12.88 15.79 0.46
C HIS A 126 11.46 15.75 1.03
N ASP A 127 10.74 16.88 1.00
CA ASP A 127 9.34 16.95 1.43
C ASP A 127 8.45 16.03 0.58
N GLN A 128 8.62 16.03 -0.74
CA GLN A 128 7.88 15.17 -1.66
C GLN A 128 8.17 13.68 -1.44
N ILE A 129 9.44 13.31 -1.23
CA ILE A 129 9.82 11.94 -0.87
C ILE A 129 9.21 11.52 0.46
N TYR A 130 9.13 12.42 1.44
CA TYR A 130 8.48 12.15 2.72
C TYR A 130 7.00 11.78 2.50
N GLU A 131 6.24 12.60 1.78
CA GLU A 131 4.82 12.32 1.49
C GLU A 131 4.63 11.00 0.72
N ILE A 132 5.51 10.70 -0.24
CA ILE A 132 5.47 9.42 -0.98
C ILE A 132 5.59 8.20 -0.06
N ARG A 133 6.31 8.31 1.07
CA ARG A 133 6.40 7.20 2.05
C ARG A 133 5.06 6.91 2.71
N HIS A 134 4.24 7.92 2.95
CA HIS A 134 2.90 7.74 3.54
C HIS A 134 2.00 6.96 2.58
N ILE A 135 2.01 7.36 1.30
CA ILE A 135 1.28 6.67 0.23
C ILE A 135 1.70 5.19 0.12
N ARG A 136 2.99 4.88 0.35
CA ARG A 136 3.53 3.51 0.31
C ARG A 136 3.08 2.59 1.45
N LYS A 137 2.57 3.12 2.56
CA LYS A 137 2.16 2.29 3.71
C LYS A 137 1.05 1.32 3.33
N TYR A 138 0.12 1.74 2.48
CA TYR A 138 -0.99 0.89 2.07
C TYR A 138 -0.53 -0.40 1.36
N PRO A 139 0.21 -0.34 0.23
CA PRO A 139 0.64 -1.55 -0.47
C PRO A 139 1.68 -2.36 0.30
N ASN A 140 2.52 -1.73 1.13
CA ASN A 140 3.67 -2.41 1.74
C ASN A 140 3.38 -2.96 3.14
N ASP A 141 2.58 -2.25 3.95
CA ASP A 141 2.38 -2.58 5.35
C ASP A 141 0.99 -3.20 5.53
N GLU A 142 -0.06 -2.49 5.11
CA GLU A 142 -1.45 -2.90 5.40
C GLU A 142 -1.88 -4.14 4.59
N LEU A 143 -1.61 -4.16 3.27
CA LEU A 143 -1.94 -5.32 2.45
C LEU A 143 -1.07 -6.54 2.80
N GLN A 144 0.20 -6.31 3.14
CA GLN A 144 1.09 -7.39 3.57
C GLN A 144 0.62 -8.01 4.90
N ALA A 145 0.23 -7.17 5.86
CA ALA A 145 -0.32 -7.62 7.14
C ALA A 145 -1.66 -8.36 6.98
N TYR A 146 -2.43 -8.09 5.92
CA TYR A 146 -3.59 -8.90 5.55
C TYR A 146 -3.18 -10.29 5.06
N TYR A 147 -2.18 -10.42 4.18
CA TYR A 147 -1.75 -11.73 3.70
C TYR A 147 -1.21 -12.64 4.80
N GLU A 148 -0.51 -12.08 5.77
CA GLU A 148 -0.05 -12.83 6.94
C GLU A 148 -1.22 -13.39 7.77
N LYS A 149 -2.26 -12.58 8.01
CA LYS A 149 -3.47 -13.01 8.73
C LYS A 149 -4.27 -14.01 7.92
N LYS A 150 -4.39 -13.82 6.61
CA LYS A 150 -5.05 -14.76 5.69
C LYS A 150 -4.37 -16.13 5.73
N ARG A 151 -3.03 -16.16 5.71
CA ARG A 151 -2.26 -17.40 5.83
C ARG A 151 -2.52 -18.09 7.17
N ALA A 152 -2.50 -17.35 8.28
CA ALA A 152 -2.80 -17.91 9.60
C ALA A 152 -4.24 -18.48 9.66
N PHE A 153 -5.20 -17.79 9.06
CA PHE A 153 -6.58 -18.25 8.92
C PHE A 153 -6.67 -19.55 8.10
N GLU A 154 -5.98 -19.64 6.96
CA GLU A 154 -5.95 -20.84 6.12
C GLU A 154 -5.32 -22.04 6.86
N GLU A 155 -4.24 -21.81 7.61
CA GLU A 155 -3.62 -22.84 8.45
C GLU A 155 -4.60 -23.35 9.54
N MET A 156 -5.39 -22.46 10.14
CA MET A 156 -6.42 -22.82 11.12
C MET A 156 -7.60 -23.56 10.49
N LEU A 157 -8.04 -23.15 9.30
CA LEU A 157 -9.07 -23.85 8.54
C LEU A 157 -8.67 -25.31 8.26
N HIS A 158 -7.44 -25.51 7.78
CA HIS A 158 -6.92 -26.85 7.52
C HIS A 158 -6.83 -27.71 8.79
N LYS A 159 -6.42 -27.14 9.93
CA LYS A 159 -6.40 -27.83 11.23
C LYS A 159 -7.81 -28.22 11.68
N MET A 160 -8.78 -27.32 11.55
CA MET A 160 -10.18 -27.57 11.90
C MET A 160 -10.76 -28.71 11.07
N ASP A 161 -10.56 -28.69 9.75
CA ASP A 161 -11.05 -29.74 8.85
C ASP A 161 -10.38 -31.09 9.12
N ALA A 162 -9.08 -31.10 9.42
CA ALA A 162 -8.36 -32.31 9.80
C ALA A 162 -8.91 -32.94 11.09
N GLU A 163 -9.21 -32.14 12.12
CA GLU A 163 -9.76 -32.67 13.37
C GLU A 163 -11.23 -33.08 13.22
N LYS A 164 -12.04 -32.35 12.44
CA LYS A 164 -13.39 -32.75 12.06
C LYS A 164 -13.40 -34.14 11.43
N ASN A 165 -12.45 -34.42 10.54
CA ASN A 165 -12.32 -35.74 9.92
C ASN A 165 -11.89 -36.83 10.90
N ARG A 166 -11.00 -36.51 11.86
CA ARG A 166 -10.62 -37.44 12.93
C ARG A 166 -11.78 -37.81 13.84
N VAL A 167 -12.68 -36.86 14.14
CA VAL A 167 -13.93 -37.14 14.86
C VAL A 167 -14.78 -38.13 14.06
N LYS A 168 -14.99 -37.88 12.76
CA LYS A 168 -15.77 -38.77 11.88
C LYS A 168 -15.20 -40.20 11.75
N GLN A 169 -13.87 -40.34 11.78
CA GLN A 169 -13.18 -41.63 11.65
C GLN A 169 -13.08 -42.42 12.97
N SER A 170 -13.51 -41.85 14.10
CA SER A 170 -13.40 -42.49 15.40
C SER A 170 -14.38 -43.66 15.54
N LYS A 171 -13.90 -44.78 16.10
CA LYS A 171 -14.67 -46.05 16.15
C LYS A 171 -15.28 -46.35 17.52
N SER A 172 -14.94 -45.58 18.55
CA SER A 172 -15.49 -45.76 19.89
C SER A 172 -15.98 -44.44 20.49
N THR A 173 -16.97 -44.53 21.37
CA THR A 173 -17.58 -43.37 22.04
C THR A 173 -16.55 -42.55 22.83
N ALA A 174 -15.64 -43.21 23.56
CA ALA A 174 -14.57 -42.53 24.30
C ALA A 174 -13.57 -41.79 23.38
N GLN A 175 -13.31 -42.32 22.18
CA GLN A 175 -12.49 -41.62 21.18
C GLN A 175 -13.23 -40.41 20.62
N ILE A 176 -14.53 -40.55 20.35
CA ILE A 176 -15.37 -39.46 19.83
C ILE A 176 -15.41 -38.31 20.84
N GLU A 177 -15.66 -38.55 22.12
CA GLU A 177 -15.71 -37.49 23.15
C GLU A 177 -14.38 -36.73 23.26
N LYS A 178 -13.26 -37.45 23.34
CA LYS A 178 -11.93 -36.82 23.43
C LYS A 178 -11.60 -35.99 22.18
N ARG A 179 -11.99 -36.48 21.00
CA ARG A 179 -11.77 -35.78 19.73
C ARG A 179 -12.71 -34.59 19.57
N ALA A 180 -13.96 -34.70 20.04
CA ALA A 180 -14.92 -33.61 20.04
C ALA A 180 -14.45 -32.43 20.91
N GLN A 181 -13.87 -32.70 22.08
CA GLN A 181 -13.25 -31.65 22.92
C GLN A 181 -12.09 -30.96 22.19
N THR A 182 -11.22 -31.72 21.54
CA THR A 182 -10.11 -31.17 20.75
C THR A 182 -10.61 -30.33 19.57
N TYR A 183 -11.64 -30.82 18.87
CA TYR A 183 -12.26 -30.12 17.76
C TYR A 183 -12.88 -28.80 18.22
N GLN A 184 -13.60 -28.80 19.34
CA GLN A 184 -14.20 -27.60 19.91
C GLN A 184 -13.14 -26.52 20.22
N ALA A 185 -12.02 -26.90 20.83
CA ALA A 185 -10.91 -25.96 21.09
C ALA A 185 -10.30 -25.38 19.79
N ILE A 186 -10.24 -26.17 18.72
CA ILE A 186 -9.77 -25.70 17.40
C ILE A 186 -10.79 -24.75 16.75
N VAL A 187 -12.09 -25.03 16.89
CA VAL A 187 -13.16 -24.14 16.40
C VAL A 187 -13.07 -22.77 17.06
N GLU A 188 -12.86 -22.71 18.39
CA GLU A 188 -12.70 -21.44 19.11
C GLU A 188 -11.50 -20.63 18.59
N GLN A 189 -10.36 -21.28 18.34
CA GLN A 189 -9.18 -20.62 17.76
C GLN A 189 -9.42 -20.19 16.30
N PHE A 190 -10.14 -21.00 15.52
CA PHE A 190 -10.55 -20.65 14.16
C PHE A 190 -11.44 -19.40 14.17
N ASP A 191 -12.40 -19.31 15.10
CA ASP A 191 -13.27 -18.15 15.24
C ASP A 191 -12.48 -16.88 15.60
N MET A 192 -11.50 -16.98 16.50
CA MET A 192 -10.60 -15.87 16.81
C MET A 192 -9.80 -15.40 15.59
N SER A 193 -9.23 -16.34 14.82
CA SER A 193 -8.48 -16.03 13.60
C SER A 193 -9.38 -15.39 12.54
N THR A 194 -10.62 -15.87 12.43
CA THR A 194 -11.65 -15.35 11.54
C THR A 194 -12.02 -13.90 11.87
N ASN A 195 -12.29 -13.61 13.14
CA ASN A 195 -12.59 -12.25 13.60
C ASN A 195 -11.42 -11.29 13.33
N THR A 196 -10.20 -11.75 13.59
CA THR A 196 -8.97 -10.99 13.32
C THR A 196 -8.83 -10.65 11.84
N LEU A 197 -9.21 -11.57 10.94
CA LEU A 197 -9.19 -11.34 9.49
C LEU A 197 -10.26 -10.31 9.07
N ILE A 198 -11.48 -10.39 9.61
CA ILE A 198 -12.56 -9.43 9.34
C ILE A 198 -12.15 -8.02 9.73
N GLU A 199 -11.65 -7.87 10.96
CA GLU A 199 -11.20 -6.57 11.47
C GLU A 199 -10.11 -5.97 10.59
N HIS A 200 -9.26 -6.82 10.00
CA HIS A 200 -8.22 -6.35 9.11
C HIS A 200 -8.74 -5.97 7.72
N VAL A 201 -9.77 -6.62 7.21
CA VAL A 201 -10.44 -6.20 5.96
C VAL A 201 -11.08 -4.81 6.12
N GLU A 202 -11.70 -4.53 7.27
CA GLU A 202 -12.17 -3.18 7.60
C GLU A 202 -11.01 -2.17 7.72
N THR A 203 -9.84 -2.63 8.15
CA THR A 203 -8.63 -1.81 8.18
C THR A 203 -8.16 -1.48 6.76
N LEU A 204 -8.16 -2.43 5.82
CA LEU A 204 -7.85 -2.17 4.41
C LEU A 204 -8.77 -1.11 3.80
N LYS A 205 -10.07 -1.16 4.12
CA LYS A 205 -11.02 -0.14 3.65
C LYS A 205 -10.65 1.26 4.14
N LYS A 206 -10.34 1.41 5.43
CA LYS A 206 -9.92 2.70 6.03
C LYS A 206 -8.57 3.15 5.48
N GLY A 207 -7.63 2.23 5.37
CA GLY A 207 -6.31 2.41 4.79
C GLY A 207 -6.34 2.98 3.38
N LYS A 208 -7.25 2.47 2.53
CA LYS A 208 -7.46 2.99 1.18
C LYS A 208 -7.88 4.45 1.18
N VAL A 209 -8.79 4.84 2.08
CA VAL A 209 -9.23 6.23 2.23
C VAL A 209 -8.08 7.12 2.72
N GLN A 210 -7.28 6.62 3.67
CA GLN A 210 -6.09 7.33 4.15
C GLN A 210 -5.06 7.50 3.04
N CYS A 211 -4.79 6.46 2.25
CA CYS A 211 -3.87 6.50 1.12
C CYS A 211 -4.27 7.57 0.09
N VAL A 212 -5.56 7.70 -0.21
CA VAL A 212 -6.08 8.79 -1.07
C VAL A 212 -5.88 10.16 -0.43
N THR A 213 -6.06 10.27 0.89
CA THR A 213 -5.80 11.51 1.63
C THR A 213 -4.31 11.90 1.54
N ASP A 214 -3.41 10.93 1.69
CA ASP A 214 -1.97 11.12 1.56
C ASP A 214 -1.59 11.55 0.12
N MET A 215 -2.30 11.08 -0.90
CA MET A 215 -2.12 11.59 -2.27
C MET A 215 -2.47 13.07 -2.40
N TYR A 216 -3.54 13.54 -1.76
CA TYR A 216 -3.86 14.96 -1.75
C TYR A 216 -2.80 15.79 -1.02
N ALA A 217 -2.26 15.29 0.09
CA ALA A 217 -1.16 15.93 0.80
C ALA A 217 0.08 16.07 -0.11
N PHE A 218 0.46 15.00 -0.81
CA PHE A 218 1.53 15.04 -1.81
C PHE A 218 1.27 16.09 -2.90
N LEU A 219 0.05 16.12 -3.47
CA LEU A 219 -0.30 17.08 -4.52
C LEU A 219 -0.24 18.53 -4.03
N ASP A 220 -0.63 18.80 -2.79
CA ASP A 220 -0.52 20.14 -2.20
C ASP A 220 0.94 20.58 -2.04
N VAL A 221 1.82 19.69 -1.56
CA VAL A 221 3.27 19.94 -1.50
C VAL A 221 3.84 20.16 -2.91
N HIS A 222 3.42 19.37 -3.89
CA HIS A 222 3.87 19.51 -5.27
C HIS A 222 3.40 20.82 -5.92
N LYS A 223 2.17 21.22 -5.67
CA LYS A 223 1.64 22.51 -6.13
C LYS A 223 2.42 23.68 -5.54
N LYS A 224 2.64 23.67 -4.22
CA LYS A 224 3.42 24.72 -3.52
C LYS A 224 4.82 24.89 -4.10
N TYR A 225 5.48 23.79 -4.45
CA TYR A 225 6.77 23.82 -5.15
C TYR A 225 6.71 24.58 -6.47
N HIS A 226 5.70 24.34 -7.31
CA HIS A 226 5.54 25.06 -8.59
C HIS A 226 5.20 26.54 -8.39
N ASP A 227 4.33 26.86 -7.42
CA ASP A 227 3.98 28.24 -7.10
C ASP A 227 5.22 29.03 -6.62
N GLU A 228 6.05 28.42 -5.79
CA GLU A 228 7.31 29.01 -5.30
C GLU A 228 8.35 29.17 -6.41
N LEU A 229 8.48 28.19 -7.32
CA LEU A 229 9.33 28.31 -8.50
C LEU A 229 8.88 29.44 -9.42
N ALA A 230 7.58 29.56 -9.69
CA ALA A 230 7.04 30.64 -10.51
C ALA A 230 7.41 32.02 -9.94
N ASN A 231 7.31 32.18 -8.62
CA ASN A 231 7.70 33.42 -7.94
C ASN A 231 9.20 33.71 -8.07
N ILE A 232 10.07 32.69 -7.95
CA ILE A 232 11.53 32.85 -8.14
C ILE A 232 11.85 33.42 -9.52
N PHE A 233 11.19 32.93 -10.57
CA PHE A 233 11.45 33.39 -11.94
C PHE A 233 10.78 34.73 -12.26
N ALA A 234 9.60 35.02 -11.68
CA ALA A 234 8.95 36.32 -11.82
C ALA A 234 9.80 37.49 -11.25
N GLU A 235 10.65 37.24 -10.24
CA GLU A 235 11.59 38.24 -9.72
C GLU A 235 12.58 38.76 -10.79
N ILE A 236 12.85 37.98 -11.85
CA ILE A 236 13.75 38.40 -12.94
C ILE A 236 13.13 39.56 -13.72
N GLU A 237 11.83 39.48 -14.02
CA GLU A 237 11.10 40.46 -14.82
C GLU A 237 10.91 41.77 -14.05
N SER A 238 10.70 41.70 -12.74
CA SER A 238 10.56 42.88 -11.86
C SER A 238 11.83 43.72 -11.70
N LYS A 239 12.98 43.21 -12.14
CA LYS A 239 14.31 43.83 -12.00
C LYS A 239 14.93 44.26 -13.33
N GLN A 240 14.14 44.26 -14.41
CA GLN A 240 14.48 44.88 -15.70
C GLN A 240 14.13 46.37 -15.69
#